data_AF-A0A1H4ADT3-F1
#
_entry.id   AF-A0A1H4ADT3-F1
#
_cell.length_a   1.000
_cell.length_b   1.000
_cell.length_c   1.000
_cell.angle_alpha   90.00
_cell.angle_beta   90.00
_cell.angle_gamma   90.00
#
_symmetry.space_group_name_H-M   'P 1'
#
loop_
_entity.id
_entity.type
_entity.pdbx_description
1 polymer ?
#
loop_
_entity_poly.entity_id
_entity_poly.type
_entity_poly.pdbx_seq_one_letter_code
_entity_poly.pdbx_strand_id
1 'polypeptide(L)'
;MLSDEDARFLNRCLSEVPSHGAVTDYQFFEPEMEEFLYQAGVDETDLSSGWHAFFTAEARDVCASCRSSVAECSCTDPNHVDTIYFIDPDYVFQEWAERIDQHEWFSETTTESIDDLNKRLVAESDSVGEVVFRVFFDGQRLENHSADPLKKRFPVGFVNAVHCQDEEYAFFWTELLEHRFWSSLHGDIVQLQNPLSLRLCRLNTDAVSISTEEIEDELQAHFDTQGWDISEHPQLVCPDVDEYINIDQVDFVATAAEEAHALLCKCDSDPDHWHFHYFDDGRLTDVTTSDEVTEARDGMRTNITRYNNLSDSRQDLGPFVRFFAIILGIINLGPLVQFLQVMDVSLTPQQTVLTFVATLGLNLILTLALVYLALWPVYKLRTFDWSI
;
A
#
# COMPACT_ATOMS: atom_id res chain seq x y z
N MET A 1 -19.86 0.85 -22.63
CA MET A 1 -18.57 0.14 -22.43
C MET A 1 -17.80 0.22 -23.74
N LEU A 2 -16.67 0.93 -23.73
CA LEU A 2 -15.80 1.07 -24.90
C LEU A 2 -15.10 -0.26 -25.22
N SER A 3 -14.86 -0.54 -26.50
CA SER A 3 -13.98 -1.64 -26.90
C SER A 3 -12.51 -1.30 -26.60
N ASP A 4 -11.64 -2.30 -26.57
CA ASP A 4 -10.20 -2.11 -26.41
C ASP A 4 -9.61 -1.30 -27.58
N GLU A 5 -10.20 -1.41 -28.76
CA GLU A 5 -9.89 -0.64 -29.96
C GLU A 5 -10.28 0.84 -29.80
N ASP A 6 -11.50 1.12 -29.33
CA ASP A 6 -11.96 2.49 -29.07
C ASP A 6 -11.09 3.15 -27.99
N ALA A 7 -10.76 2.43 -26.93
CA ALA A 7 -9.92 2.93 -25.84
C ALA A 7 -8.50 3.29 -26.34
N ARG A 8 -7.91 2.46 -27.21
CA ARG A 8 -6.59 2.75 -27.81
C ARG A 8 -6.63 3.97 -28.73
N PHE A 9 -7.66 4.08 -29.56
CA PHE A 9 -7.84 5.23 -30.44
C PHE A 9 -8.05 6.52 -29.65
N LEU A 10 -8.97 6.52 -28.69
CA LEU A 10 -9.25 7.67 -27.83
C LEU A 10 -8.03 8.09 -27.01
N ASN A 11 -7.26 7.15 -26.46
CA ASN A 11 -6.02 7.47 -25.76
C ASN A 11 -5.04 8.24 -26.66
N ARG A 12 -4.93 7.81 -27.93
CA ARG A 12 -4.07 8.50 -28.89
C ARG A 12 -4.56 9.91 -29.20
N CYS A 13 -5.84 10.11 -29.50
CA CYS A 13 -6.42 11.44 -29.72
C CYS A 13 -6.18 12.37 -28.52
N LEU A 14 -6.46 11.88 -27.32
CA LEU A 14 -6.46 12.68 -26.10
C LEU A 14 -5.05 13.03 -25.63
N SER A 15 -4.03 12.24 -25.99
CA SER A 15 -2.63 12.58 -25.74
C SER A 15 -2.14 13.84 -26.46
N GLU A 16 -2.84 14.29 -27.50
CA GLU A 16 -2.54 15.51 -28.25
C GLU A 16 -3.15 16.78 -27.64
N VAL A 17 -4.02 16.62 -26.63
CA VAL A 17 -4.58 17.75 -25.89
C VAL A 17 -3.46 18.48 -25.15
N PRO A 18 -3.28 19.79 -25.35
CA PRO A 18 -2.17 20.53 -24.78
C PRO A 18 -2.23 20.59 -23.25
N SER A 19 -1.07 20.79 -22.63
CA SER A 19 -0.92 20.91 -21.18
C SER A 19 -1.51 22.19 -20.58
N HIS A 20 -1.75 23.20 -21.40
CA HIS A 20 -2.29 24.48 -20.99
C HIS A 20 -3.47 24.88 -21.88
N GLY A 21 -4.43 25.60 -21.29
CA GLY A 21 -5.64 26.07 -21.96
C GLY A 21 -6.83 25.13 -21.77
N ALA A 22 -7.97 25.54 -22.33
CA ALA A 22 -9.21 24.77 -22.25
C ALA A 22 -9.20 23.64 -23.29
N VAL A 23 -9.62 22.45 -22.86
CA VAL A 23 -9.77 21.27 -23.73
C VAL A 23 -10.71 21.55 -24.90
N THR A 24 -11.75 22.37 -24.69
CA THR A 24 -12.74 22.76 -25.68
C THR A 24 -12.17 23.65 -26.80
N ASP A 25 -10.99 24.24 -26.62
CA ASP A 25 -10.35 25.05 -27.66
C ASP A 25 -9.59 24.19 -28.68
N TYR A 26 -9.33 22.93 -28.34
CA TYR A 26 -8.59 22.01 -29.20
C TYR A 26 -9.48 21.39 -30.28
N GLN A 27 -8.97 21.40 -31.51
CA GLN A 27 -9.69 20.99 -32.72
C GLN A 27 -9.02 19.77 -33.32
N PHE A 28 -9.82 18.75 -33.59
CA PHE A 28 -9.45 17.55 -34.31
C PHE A 28 -10.05 17.59 -35.72
N PHE A 29 -9.21 17.42 -36.73
CA PHE A 29 -9.65 17.33 -38.13
C PHE A 29 -9.70 15.87 -38.59
N GLU A 30 -10.60 15.55 -39.52
CA GLU A 30 -10.78 14.18 -40.03
C GLU A 30 -9.47 13.53 -40.54
N PRO A 31 -8.57 14.22 -41.28
CA PRO A 31 -7.27 13.65 -41.65
C PRO A 31 -6.35 13.36 -40.46
N GLU A 32 -6.45 14.13 -39.37
CA GLU A 32 -5.68 13.87 -38.14
C GLU A 32 -6.25 12.65 -37.40
N MET A 33 -7.57 12.47 -37.40
CA MET A 33 -8.22 11.31 -36.81
C MET A 33 -7.82 10.01 -37.53
N GLU A 34 -7.75 10.02 -38.86
CA GLU A 34 -7.22 8.90 -39.65
C GLU A 34 -5.75 8.60 -39.31
N GLU A 35 -4.93 9.64 -39.14
CA GLU A 35 -3.54 9.48 -38.73
C GLU A 35 -3.43 8.87 -37.32
N PHE A 36 -4.27 9.31 -36.38
CA PHE A 36 -4.29 8.77 -35.02
C PHE A 36 -4.75 7.31 -34.97
N LEU A 37 -5.69 6.90 -35.82
CA LEU A 37 -6.06 5.49 -35.98
C LEU A 37 -4.87 4.64 -36.43
N TYR A 38 -4.16 5.11 -37.46
CA TYR A 38 -2.96 4.43 -37.94
C TYR A 38 -1.88 4.33 -36.84
N GLN A 39 -1.63 5.42 -36.10
CA GLN A 39 -0.65 5.47 -35.02
C GLN A 39 -1.04 4.58 -33.83
N ALA A 40 -2.33 4.47 -33.52
CA ALA A 40 -2.86 3.57 -32.48
C ALA A 40 -2.83 2.09 -32.90
N GLY A 41 -2.57 1.80 -34.19
CA GLY A 41 -2.59 0.44 -34.73
C GLY A 41 -3.98 -0.19 -34.72
N VAL A 42 -5.02 0.63 -34.91
CA VAL A 42 -6.43 0.23 -34.92
C VAL A 42 -6.97 0.41 -36.34
N ASP A 43 -7.67 -0.60 -36.86
CA ASP A 43 -8.41 -0.49 -38.12
C ASP A 43 -9.75 0.21 -37.86
N GLU A 44 -10.15 1.12 -38.76
CA GLU A 44 -11.43 1.82 -38.68
C GLU A 44 -12.61 0.84 -38.61
N THR A 45 -12.50 -0.33 -39.26
CA THR A 45 -13.57 -1.34 -39.23
C THR A 45 -13.75 -2.02 -37.88
N ASP A 46 -12.75 -1.92 -37.01
CA ASP A 46 -12.76 -2.52 -35.67
C ASP A 46 -13.26 -1.53 -34.61
N LEU A 47 -13.42 -0.25 -34.95
CA LEU A 47 -14.01 0.76 -34.07
C LEU A 47 -15.50 0.52 -33.89
N SER A 48 -15.96 0.75 -32.66
CA SER A 48 -17.40 0.84 -32.41
C SER A 48 -17.89 2.27 -32.69
N SER A 49 -19.20 2.47 -32.79
CA SER A 49 -19.75 3.84 -32.89
C SER A 49 -19.63 4.64 -31.58
N GLY A 50 -19.15 4.02 -30.50
CA GLY A 50 -19.08 4.61 -29.16
C GLY A 50 -18.05 5.73 -29.02
N TRP A 51 -16.95 5.70 -29.79
CA TRP A 51 -15.91 6.74 -29.68
C TRP A 51 -16.41 8.13 -30.10
N HIS A 52 -17.37 8.20 -31.04
CA HIS A 52 -17.91 9.48 -31.53
C HIS A 52 -18.56 10.29 -30.40
N ALA A 53 -19.09 9.65 -29.37
CA ALA A 53 -19.78 10.34 -28.28
C ALA A 53 -18.82 11.17 -27.41
N PHE A 54 -17.51 10.91 -27.47
CA PHE A 54 -16.48 11.72 -26.80
C PHE A 54 -16.27 13.08 -27.47
N PHE A 55 -16.83 13.28 -28.66
CA PHE A 55 -16.64 14.47 -29.46
C PHE A 55 -17.97 15.13 -29.83
N THR A 56 -17.98 16.45 -29.77
CA THR A 56 -18.95 17.27 -30.50
C THR A 56 -18.40 17.59 -31.88
N ALA A 57 -19.25 17.50 -32.90
CA ALA A 57 -18.88 17.80 -34.27
C ALA A 57 -19.51 19.12 -34.72
N GLU A 58 -18.71 20.04 -35.25
CA GLU A 58 -19.19 21.26 -35.88
C GLU A 58 -18.91 21.24 -37.38
N ALA A 59 -19.92 21.62 -38.17
CA ALA A 59 -19.75 21.80 -39.60
C ALA A 59 -19.10 23.17 -39.88
N ARG A 60 -17.83 23.17 -40.29
CA ARG A 60 -17.10 24.39 -40.70
C ARG A 60 -16.18 24.07 -41.86
N ASP A 61 -16.33 24.83 -42.95
CA ASP A 61 -15.47 24.70 -44.13
C ASP A 61 -14.14 25.43 -43.88
N VAL A 62 -13.12 24.65 -43.51
CA VAL A 62 -11.78 25.15 -43.16
C VAL A 62 -10.70 24.33 -43.86
N CYS A 63 -9.53 24.95 -44.05
CA CYS A 63 -8.37 24.23 -44.57
C CYS A 63 -7.66 23.49 -43.44
N ALA A 64 -7.57 22.15 -43.53
CA ALA A 64 -6.88 21.31 -42.55
C ALA A 64 -5.39 21.70 -42.37
N SER A 65 -4.74 22.24 -43.40
CA SER A 65 -3.31 22.60 -43.34
C SER A 65 -3.00 23.91 -42.61
N CYS A 66 -3.86 24.92 -42.70
CA CYS A 66 -3.64 26.23 -42.05
C CYS A 66 -4.72 26.60 -41.03
N ARG A 67 -5.71 25.71 -40.81
CA ARG A 67 -6.83 25.85 -39.88
C ARG A 67 -7.67 27.13 -40.07
N SER A 68 -7.51 27.80 -41.21
CA SER A 68 -8.21 29.04 -41.55
C SER A 68 -9.47 28.73 -42.35
N SER A 69 -10.44 29.64 -42.31
CA SER A 69 -11.63 29.56 -43.17
C SER A 69 -11.22 29.50 -44.64
N VAL A 70 -11.99 28.81 -45.48
CA VAL A 70 -11.68 28.74 -46.93
C VAL A 70 -11.59 30.12 -47.58
N ALA A 71 -12.38 31.09 -47.10
CA ALA A 71 -12.33 32.47 -47.57
C ALA A 71 -11.00 33.20 -47.28
N GLU A 72 -10.26 32.75 -46.26
CA GLU A 72 -9.01 33.35 -45.77
C GLU A 72 -7.79 32.46 -46.04
N CYS A 73 -7.99 31.28 -46.62
CA CYS A 73 -6.93 30.32 -46.88
C CYS A 73 -6.01 30.78 -48.01
N SER A 74 -4.70 30.74 -47.77
CA SER A 74 -3.66 31.05 -48.76
C SER A 74 -2.80 29.83 -49.15
N CYS A 75 -3.24 28.60 -48.84
CA CYS A 75 -2.51 27.38 -49.17
C CYS A 75 -2.55 27.09 -50.67
N THR A 76 -1.45 26.59 -51.22
CA THR A 76 -1.32 26.29 -52.67
C THR A 76 -2.19 25.10 -53.10
N ASP A 77 -2.37 24.12 -52.21
CA ASP A 77 -3.26 22.96 -52.37
C ASP A 77 -4.06 22.80 -51.07
N PRO A 78 -5.20 23.50 -50.93
CA PRO A 78 -5.94 23.50 -49.67
C PRO A 78 -6.71 22.18 -49.51
N ASN A 79 -6.43 21.45 -48.43
CA ASN A 79 -7.22 20.29 -48.02
C ASN A 79 -8.42 20.78 -47.20
N HIS A 80 -9.60 20.84 -47.81
CA HIS A 80 -10.81 21.33 -47.15
C HIS A 80 -11.45 20.20 -46.35
N VAL A 81 -11.85 20.53 -45.13
CA VAL A 81 -12.59 19.65 -44.25
C VAL A 81 -13.87 20.36 -43.83
N ASP A 82 -14.96 19.60 -43.82
CA ASP A 82 -16.29 20.12 -43.53
C ASP A 82 -16.69 19.90 -42.06
N THR A 83 -15.99 19.01 -41.36
CA THR A 83 -16.30 18.61 -39.98
C THR A 83 -15.08 18.80 -39.09
N ILE A 84 -15.27 19.49 -37.97
CA ILE A 84 -14.28 19.65 -36.92
C ILE A 84 -14.82 19.00 -35.66
N TYR A 85 -14.00 18.18 -35.01
CA TYR A 85 -14.35 17.53 -33.75
C TYR A 85 -13.71 18.27 -32.57
N PHE A 86 -14.48 18.44 -31.51
CA PHE A 86 -14.07 18.99 -30.23
C PHE A 86 -14.40 17.98 -29.14
N ILE A 87 -13.55 17.85 -28.13
CA ILE A 87 -13.86 16.98 -26.99
C ILE A 87 -15.12 17.51 -26.28
N ASP A 88 -16.02 16.61 -25.90
CA ASP A 88 -17.20 16.90 -25.10
C ASP A 88 -16.89 16.68 -23.60
N PRO A 89 -16.61 17.73 -22.81
CA PRO A 89 -16.27 17.56 -21.40
C PRO A 89 -17.38 16.88 -20.60
N ASP A 90 -18.66 17.07 -20.96
CA ASP A 90 -19.81 16.47 -20.27
C ASP A 90 -19.83 14.98 -20.50
N TYR A 91 -19.71 14.55 -21.75
CA TYR A 91 -19.68 13.13 -22.06
C TYR A 91 -18.47 12.44 -21.43
N VAL A 92 -17.27 13.00 -21.57
CA VAL A 92 -16.06 12.36 -21.06
C VAL A 92 -16.10 12.25 -19.52
N PHE A 93 -16.60 13.27 -18.81
CA PHE A 93 -16.78 13.21 -17.36
C PHE A 93 -17.84 12.20 -16.92
N GLN A 94 -18.95 12.06 -17.65
CA GLN A 94 -19.98 11.08 -17.29
C GLN A 94 -19.49 9.65 -17.52
N GLU A 95 -18.85 9.36 -18.65
CA GLU A 95 -18.22 8.04 -18.86
C GLU A 95 -17.20 7.75 -17.76
N TRP A 96 -16.44 8.75 -17.33
CA TRP A 96 -15.50 8.60 -16.23
C TRP A 96 -16.19 8.17 -14.93
N ALA A 97 -17.22 8.91 -14.54
CA ALA A 97 -17.95 8.71 -13.32
C ALA A 97 -18.64 7.35 -13.32
N GLU A 98 -19.25 6.96 -14.44
CA GLU A 98 -19.86 5.66 -14.63
C GLU A 98 -18.85 4.52 -14.48
N ARG A 99 -17.59 4.70 -14.91
CA ARG A 99 -16.55 3.69 -14.69
C ARG A 99 -16.15 3.56 -13.24
N ILE A 100 -16.04 4.67 -12.51
CA ILE A 100 -15.81 4.64 -11.06
C ILE A 100 -16.93 3.87 -10.36
N ASP A 101 -18.18 4.14 -10.74
CA ASP A 101 -19.36 3.47 -10.18
C ASP A 101 -19.36 1.95 -10.49
N GLN A 102 -19.02 1.57 -11.72
CA GLN A 102 -18.92 0.16 -12.16
C GLN A 102 -17.83 -0.65 -11.42
N HIS A 103 -16.84 0.02 -10.83
CA HIS A 103 -15.81 -0.65 -10.05
C HIS A 103 -16.27 -1.05 -8.64
N GLU A 104 -17.43 -0.58 -8.19
CA GLU A 104 -18.04 -0.92 -6.90
C GLU A 104 -17.11 -0.63 -5.69
N TRP A 105 -16.23 0.38 -5.79
CA TRP A 105 -15.34 0.79 -4.70
C TRP A 105 -15.98 1.73 -3.67
N PHE A 106 -17.13 2.30 -4.04
CA PHE A 106 -17.81 3.35 -3.31
C PHE A 106 -19.28 2.95 -3.16
N SER A 107 -19.89 3.27 -2.02
CA SER A 107 -21.30 2.99 -1.75
C SER A 107 -22.23 3.97 -2.44
N GLU A 108 -21.77 5.21 -2.62
CA GLU A 108 -22.48 6.24 -3.38
C GLU A 108 -21.51 7.09 -4.19
N THR A 109 -21.86 7.40 -5.43
CA THR A 109 -21.17 8.40 -6.24
C THR A 109 -22.14 9.50 -6.64
N THR A 110 -21.76 10.75 -6.40
CA THR A 110 -22.52 11.93 -6.83
C THR A 110 -21.65 12.82 -7.70
N THR A 111 -22.24 13.31 -8.79
CA THR A 111 -21.56 14.18 -9.74
C THR A 111 -22.18 15.57 -9.74
N GLU A 112 -21.34 16.59 -9.90
CA GLU A 112 -21.76 17.98 -9.97
C GLU A 112 -20.92 18.71 -11.02
N SER A 113 -21.60 19.38 -11.96
CA SER A 113 -20.96 20.36 -12.85
C SER A 113 -20.87 21.70 -12.13
N ILE A 114 -19.65 22.17 -11.91
CA ILE A 114 -19.40 23.48 -11.28
C ILE A 114 -19.46 24.56 -12.36
N ASP A 115 -18.76 24.31 -13.47
CA ASP A 115 -18.82 25.06 -14.72
C ASP A 115 -18.44 24.14 -15.90
N ASP A 116 -18.40 24.68 -17.12
CA ASP A 116 -18.15 23.92 -18.36
C ASP A 116 -16.77 23.23 -18.38
N LEU A 117 -15.79 23.71 -17.60
CA LEU A 117 -14.42 23.22 -17.56
C LEU A 117 -14.00 22.67 -16.19
N ASN A 118 -14.87 22.73 -15.19
CA ASN A 118 -14.64 22.25 -13.84
C ASN A 118 -15.80 21.40 -13.34
N LYS A 119 -15.50 20.19 -12.89
CA LYS A 119 -16.51 19.27 -12.37
C LYS A 119 -16.07 18.66 -11.07
N ARG A 120 -17.01 18.05 -10.36
CA ARG A 120 -16.78 17.40 -9.09
C ARG A 120 -17.47 16.04 -9.10
N LEU A 121 -16.70 15.03 -8.71
CA LEU A 121 -17.25 13.74 -8.29
C LEU A 121 -16.99 13.59 -6.81
N VAL A 122 -18.05 13.38 -6.04
CA VAL A 122 -17.97 13.02 -4.63
C VAL A 122 -18.32 11.55 -4.53
N ALA A 123 -17.41 10.77 -3.96
CA ALA A 123 -17.60 9.36 -3.76
C ALA A 123 -17.60 9.08 -2.26
N GLU A 124 -18.66 8.47 -1.76
CA GLU A 124 -18.71 7.96 -0.39
C GLU A 124 -18.10 6.58 -0.38
N SER A 125 -16.99 6.46 0.35
CA SER A 125 -16.43 5.16 0.67
C SER A 125 -16.88 4.77 2.07
N ASP A 126 -17.36 3.55 2.22
CA ASP A 126 -17.71 3.02 3.54
C ASP A 126 -16.50 2.97 4.48
N SER A 127 -15.27 2.90 3.95
CA SER A 127 -14.03 2.81 4.72
C SER A 127 -13.28 4.14 4.89
N VAL A 128 -13.33 5.04 3.90
CA VAL A 128 -12.63 6.34 3.95
C VAL A 128 -13.56 7.54 4.02
N GLY A 129 -14.88 7.37 4.10
CA GLY A 129 -15.83 8.48 4.01
C GLY A 129 -15.71 9.25 2.69
N GLU A 130 -16.07 10.53 2.72
CA GLU A 130 -16.13 11.38 1.53
C GLU A 130 -14.76 11.53 0.84
N VAL A 131 -14.66 11.06 -0.40
CA VAL A 131 -13.56 11.32 -1.33
C VAL A 131 -14.04 12.29 -2.40
N VAL A 132 -13.30 13.39 -2.60
CA VAL A 132 -13.68 14.43 -3.55
C VAL A 132 -12.66 14.50 -4.68
N PHE A 133 -13.11 14.15 -5.88
CA PHE A 133 -12.35 14.38 -7.09
C PHE A 133 -12.76 15.70 -7.74
N ARG A 134 -11.80 16.61 -7.89
CA ARG A 134 -11.97 17.87 -8.63
C ARG A 134 -11.43 17.68 -10.04
N VAL A 135 -12.33 17.70 -11.01
CA VAL A 135 -12.02 17.42 -12.41
C VAL A 135 -11.81 18.73 -13.17
N PHE A 136 -10.71 18.81 -13.91
CA PHE A 136 -10.30 19.99 -14.67
C PHE A 136 -10.14 19.68 -16.16
N PHE A 137 -10.84 20.45 -16.99
CA PHE A 137 -10.69 20.51 -18.45
C PHE A 137 -9.95 21.78 -18.89
N ASP A 138 -9.24 22.43 -17.96
CA ASP A 138 -8.40 23.59 -18.21
C ASP A 138 -7.06 23.39 -17.50
N GLY A 139 -5.98 23.33 -18.29
CA GLY A 139 -4.64 23.06 -17.75
C GLY A 139 -4.14 24.14 -16.80
N GLN A 140 -4.47 25.41 -17.04
CA GLN A 140 -4.06 26.49 -16.15
C GLN A 140 -4.77 26.41 -14.79
N ARG A 141 -6.05 26.00 -14.77
CA ARG A 141 -6.79 25.80 -13.51
C ARG A 141 -6.23 24.63 -12.72
N LEU A 142 -5.90 23.53 -13.40
CA LEU A 142 -5.28 22.35 -12.79
C LEU A 142 -3.93 22.69 -12.14
N GLU A 143 -3.06 23.42 -12.83
CA GLU A 143 -1.73 23.82 -12.33
C GLU A 143 -1.78 24.69 -11.07
N ASN A 144 -2.86 25.48 -10.93
CA ASN A 144 -3.08 26.33 -9.77
C ASN A 144 -3.87 25.64 -8.65
N HIS A 145 -4.20 24.36 -8.81
CA HIS A 145 -4.87 23.55 -7.80
C HIS A 145 -3.83 22.68 -7.07
N SER A 146 -3.90 22.66 -5.74
CA SER A 146 -3.09 21.76 -4.92
C SER A 146 -3.96 20.62 -4.42
N ALA A 147 -3.42 19.40 -4.41
CA ALA A 147 -4.08 18.28 -3.77
C ALA A 147 -4.16 18.50 -2.24
N ASP A 148 -5.19 17.95 -1.60
CA ASP A 148 -5.28 17.89 -0.14
C ASP A 148 -5.57 16.44 0.27
N PRO A 149 -4.54 15.57 0.32
CA PRO A 149 -4.72 14.15 0.59
C PRO A 149 -5.31 13.89 1.98
N LEU A 150 -4.99 14.74 2.97
CA LEU A 150 -5.55 14.67 4.33
C LEU A 150 -7.05 14.91 4.36
N LYS A 151 -7.56 15.75 3.45
CA LYS A 151 -9.01 15.97 3.25
C LYS A 151 -9.60 15.10 2.13
N LYS A 152 -8.83 14.14 1.60
CA LYS A 152 -9.25 13.22 0.53
C LYS A 152 -9.73 13.96 -0.72
N ARG A 153 -9.02 15.05 -1.07
CA ARG A 153 -9.35 15.90 -2.23
C ARG A 153 -8.27 15.78 -3.30
N PHE A 154 -8.65 15.19 -4.43
CA PHE A 154 -7.73 14.85 -5.51
C PHE A 154 -8.07 15.63 -6.78
N PRO A 155 -7.09 16.32 -7.40
CA PRO A 155 -7.26 16.85 -8.74
C PRO A 155 -7.22 15.73 -9.78
N VAL A 156 -8.09 15.85 -10.79
CA VAL A 156 -8.11 14.99 -11.97
C VAL A 156 -8.01 15.87 -13.22
N GLY A 157 -6.95 15.70 -14.00
CA GLY A 157 -6.69 16.46 -15.20
C GLY A 157 -7.13 15.73 -16.47
N PHE A 158 -7.96 16.38 -17.28
CA PHE A 158 -8.34 15.92 -18.62
C PHE A 158 -7.53 16.67 -19.70
N VAL A 159 -6.27 16.93 -19.38
CA VAL A 159 -5.25 17.63 -20.18
C VAL A 159 -3.94 16.88 -20.01
N ASN A 160 -3.06 16.95 -21.01
CA ASN A 160 -1.77 16.29 -20.93
C ASN A 160 -0.85 17.06 -19.96
N ALA A 161 -0.66 16.60 -18.73
CA ALA A 161 0.07 17.39 -17.74
C ALA A 161 1.58 17.25 -17.90
N VAL A 162 2.28 18.39 -17.84
CA VAL A 162 3.74 18.41 -17.71
C VAL A 162 4.16 18.88 -16.32
N HIS A 163 3.35 19.71 -15.62
CA HIS A 163 3.72 20.26 -14.29
C HIS A 163 2.51 20.68 -13.43
N CYS A 164 1.83 19.75 -12.73
CA CYS A 164 0.91 20.13 -11.65
C CYS A 164 1.62 20.15 -10.28
N GLN A 165 1.10 20.93 -9.31
CA GLN A 165 1.58 20.83 -7.93
C GLN A 165 1.11 19.51 -7.32
N ASP A 166 1.99 18.86 -6.56
CA ASP A 166 1.70 17.59 -5.88
C ASP A 166 1.28 16.47 -6.86
N GLU A 167 2.06 16.31 -7.95
CA GLU A 167 1.83 15.33 -9.03
C GLU A 167 1.59 13.90 -8.54
N GLU A 168 2.16 13.51 -7.40
CA GLU A 168 1.94 12.21 -6.76
C GLU A 168 0.49 11.97 -6.28
N TYR A 169 -0.33 13.01 -6.18
CA TYR A 169 -1.73 12.96 -5.77
C TYR A 169 -2.69 13.51 -6.84
N ALA A 170 -2.19 13.73 -8.06
CA ALA A 170 -2.99 14.14 -9.21
C ALA A 170 -3.19 12.97 -10.16
N PHE A 171 -4.38 12.84 -10.71
CA PHE A 171 -4.72 11.77 -11.65
C PHE A 171 -4.97 12.34 -13.04
N PHE A 172 -4.64 11.59 -14.10
CA PHE A 172 -4.81 12.07 -15.47
C PHE A 172 -5.67 11.15 -16.33
N TRP A 173 -6.41 11.73 -17.26
CA TRP A 173 -7.31 10.96 -18.12
C TRP A 173 -6.62 9.97 -19.06
N THR A 174 -5.40 10.26 -19.51
CA THR A 174 -4.61 9.28 -20.27
C THR A 174 -4.38 8.00 -19.48
N GLU A 175 -4.33 8.10 -18.15
CA GLU A 175 -4.16 6.96 -17.27
C GLU A 175 -5.48 6.20 -17.08
N LEU A 176 -6.63 6.87 -17.17
CA LEU A 176 -7.97 6.26 -17.00
C LEU A 176 -8.32 5.15 -18.00
N LEU A 177 -7.63 5.13 -19.14
CA LEU A 177 -7.78 4.11 -20.18
C LEU A 177 -6.83 2.92 -19.96
N GLU A 178 -5.91 2.99 -18.99
CA GLU A 178 -5.00 1.92 -18.65
C GLU A 178 -5.52 1.08 -17.48
N HIS A 179 -5.50 -0.25 -17.62
CA HIS A 179 -5.89 -1.17 -16.53
C HIS A 179 -5.10 -0.97 -15.23
N ARG A 180 -3.86 -0.46 -15.31
CA ARG A 180 -2.98 -0.24 -14.15
C ARG A 180 -3.32 1.02 -13.36
N PHE A 181 -3.99 1.99 -13.98
CA PHE A 181 -4.42 3.20 -13.30
C PHE A 181 -5.43 2.87 -12.22
N TRP A 182 -6.45 2.07 -12.54
CA TRP A 182 -7.48 1.69 -11.60
C TRP A 182 -6.92 0.98 -10.37
N SER A 183 -5.94 0.09 -10.55
CA SER A 183 -5.23 -0.53 -9.43
C SER A 183 -4.35 0.44 -8.63
N SER A 184 -3.81 1.47 -9.28
CA SER A 184 -2.96 2.49 -8.64
C SER A 184 -3.82 3.47 -7.84
N LEU A 185 -4.89 4.01 -8.43
CA LEU A 185 -5.91 4.82 -7.77
C LEU A 185 -6.50 4.12 -6.54
N HIS A 186 -6.89 2.84 -6.69
CA HIS A 186 -7.34 2.05 -5.54
C HIS A 186 -6.23 1.89 -4.49
N GLY A 187 -5.00 1.58 -4.90
CA GLY A 187 -3.85 1.50 -4.01
C GLY A 187 -3.52 2.80 -3.28
N ASP A 188 -3.72 3.95 -3.92
CA ASP A 188 -3.48 5.26 -3.34
C ASP A 188 -4.59 5.64 -2.36
N ILE A 189 -5.86 5.37 -2.71
CA ILE A 189 -7.01 5.46 -1.79
C ILE A 189 -6.78 4.57 -0.56
N VAL A 190 -6.30 3.35 -0.75
CA VAL A 190 -5.93 2.42 0.34
C VAL A 190 -4.72 2.93 1.13
N GLN A 191 -3.72 3.53 0.50
CA GLN A 191 -2.59 4.11 1.23
C GLN A 191 -3.01 5.32 2.08
N LEU A 192 -4.03 6.07 1.64
CA LEU A 192 -4.69 7.12 2.39
C LEU A 192 -5.55 6.59 3.55
N GLN A 193 -5.77 5.27 3.64
CA GLN A 193 -6.32 4.58 4.81
C GLN A 193 -5.28 4.30 5.90
N ASN A 194 -3.96 4.46 5.67
CA ASN A 194 -2.94 4.22 6.70
C ASN A 194 -3.04 5.05 8.00
N PRO A 195 -3.66 6.25 8.09
CA PRO A 195 -3.94 6.84 9.40
C PRO A 195 -5.04 6.10 10.16
N LEU A 196 -5.92 5.32 9.52
CA LEU A 196 -7.03 4.61 10.18
C LEU A 196 -6.64 3.24 10.74
N SER A 197 -5.46 2.72 10.41
CA SER A 197 -4.98 1.42 10.92
C SER A 197 -3.52 1.46 11.38
N LEU A 198 -3.24 0.79 12.51
CA LEU A 198 -1.90 0.76 13.11
C LEU A 198 -1.36 -0.66 13.09
N ARG A 199 -0.45 -0.95 12.14
CA ARG A 199 0.19 -2.26 12.03
C ARG A 199 0.95 -2.65 13.28
N LEU A 200 0.53 -3.76 13.88
CA LEU A 200 1.20 -4.44 14.97
C LEU A 200 2.32 -5.34 14.43
N CYS A 201 1.97 -6.37 13.65
CA CYS A 201 2.92 -7.34 13.14
C CYS A 201 2.39 -8.16 11.95
N ARG A 202 3.28 -8.83 11.22
CA ARG A 202 2.91 -9.83 10.20
C ARG A 202 2.43 -11.13 10.84
N LEU A 203 1.40 -11.73 10.26
CA LEU A 203 0.86 -13.01 10.71
C LEU A 203 1.82 -14.18 10.47
N ASN A 204 2.69 -14.09 9.46
CA ASN A 204 3.64 -15.13 9.09
C ASN A 204 4.96 -15.10 9.89
N THR A 205 4.89 -14.87 11.20
CA THR A 205 6.05 -14.83 12.08
C THR A 205 6.03 -15.94 13.14
N ASP A 206 7.20 -16.32 13.64
CA ASP A 206 7.33 -17.33 14.70
C ASP A 206 6.60 -16.90 15.99
N ALA A 207 6.62 -15.61 16.32
CA ALA A 207 5.87 -15.03 17.43
C ALA A 207 4.37 -15.30 17.30
N VAL A 208 3.75 -14.90 16.19
CA VAL A 208 2.30 -15.05 15.99
C VAL A 208 1.92 -16.51 15.89
N SER A 209 2.64 -17.31 15.10
CA SER A 209 2.30 -18.73 14.89
C SER A 209 2.36 -19.60 16.15
N ILE A 210 3.14 -19.21 17.17
CA ILE A 210 3.32 -19.96 18.41
C ILE A 210 2.58 -19.33 19.58
N SER A 211 2.50 -17.99 19.63
CA SER A 211 2.06 -17.24 20.80
C SER A 211 0.94 -16.24 20.49
N THR A 212 0.01 -16.63 19.61
CA THR A 212 -1.17 -15.81 19.28
C THR A 212 -1.97 -15.43 20.53
N GLU A 213 -2.37 -16.43 21.32
CA GLU A 213 -3.19 -16.22 22.52
C GLU A 213 -2.47 -15.33 23.55
N GLU A 214 -1.17 -15.54 23.80
CA GLU A 214 -0.44 -14.72 24.77
C GLU A 214 -0.25 -13.26 24.32
N ILE A 215 -0.19 -13.00 23.00
CA ILE A 215 -0.14 -11.63 22.47
C ILE A 215 -1.50 -10.96 22.66
N GLU A 216 -2.60 -11.64 22.34
CA GLU A 216 -3.95 -11.12 22.52
C GLU A 216 -4.25 -10.86 24.00
N ASP A 217 -4.00 -11.84 24.88
CA ASP A 217 -4.23 -11.74 26.32
C ASP A 217 -3.50 -10.53 26.94
N GLU A 218 -2.26 -10.29 26.53
CA GLU A 218 -1.48 -9.18 27.06
C GLU A 218 -1.94 -7.82 26.54
N LEU A 219 -2.36 -7.74 25.27
CA LEU A 219 -2.97 -6.51 24.75
C LEU A 219 -4.28 -6.21 25.48
N GLN A 220 -5.11 -7.23 25.72
CA GLN A 220 -6.33 -7.10 26.51
C GLN A 220 -6.02 -6.65 27.95
N ALA A 221 -5.03 -7.25 28.59
CA ALA A 221 -4.60 -6.88 29.95
C ALA A 221 -4.09 -5.44 30.01
N HIS A 222 -3.35 -4.97 28.99
CA HIS A 222 -2.90 -3.59 28.91
C HIS A 222 -4.07 -2.61 28.88
N PHE A 223 -5.05 -2.83 28.01
CA PHE A 223 -6.25 -1.99 27.94
C PHE A 223 -7.08 -2.05 29.25
N ASP A 224 -7.23 -3.23 29.86
CA ASP A 224 -7.90 -3.38 31.17
C ASP A 224 -7.20 -2.57 32.27
N THR A 225 -5.86 -2.54 32.30
CA THR A 225 -5.11 -1.73 33.29
C THR A 225 -5.31 -0.22 33.11
N GLN A 226 -5.66 0.21 31.90
CA GLN A 226 -6.03 1.60 31.58
C GLN A 226 -7.52 1.89 31.85
N GLY A 227 -8.29 0.89 32.29
CA GLY A 227 -9.70 1.01 32.64
C GLY A 227 -10.64 0.90 31.44
N TRP A 228 -10.21 0.27 30.35
CA TRP A 228 -11.05 -0.03 29.19
C TRP A 228 -11.76 -1.38 29.39
N ASP A 229 -13.01 -1.46 28.99
CA ASP A 229 -13.80 -2.68 29.04
C ASP A 229 -13.53 -3.56 27.82
N ILE A 230 -13.08 -4.80 28.05
CA ILE A 230 -12.68 -5.74 26.99
C ILE A 230 -13.83 -6.68 26.61
N SER A 231 -13.99 -6.94 25.31
CA SER A 231 -14.90 -7.94 24.78
C SER A 231 -14.32 -8.67 23.58
N GLU A 232 -14.30 -10.01 23.65
CA GLU A 232 -14.02 -10.91 22.51
C GLU A 232 -15.22 -11.06 21.55
N HIS A 233 -16.34 -10.40 21.86
CA HIS A 233 -17.56 -10.44 21.05
C HIS A 233 -17.86 -9.03 20.52
N PRO A 234 -17.08 -8.54 19.54
CA PRO A 234 -17.19 -7.16 19.04
C PRO A 234 -18.60 -6.85 18.50
N GLN A 235 -19.26 -7.85 17.88
CA GLN A 235 -20.63 -7.73 17.36
C GLN A 235 -21.68 -7.33 18.41
N LEU A 236 -21.42 -7.59 19.70
CA LEU A 236 -22.35 -7.27 20.79
C LEU A 236 -22.11 -5.87 21.38
N VAL A 237 -20.89 -5.35 21.24
CA VAL A 237 -20.45 -4.14 21.95
C VAL A 237 -20.31 -2.95 21.01
N CYS A 238 -19.90 -3.19 19.77
CA CYS A 238 -19.73 -2.15 18.76
C CYS A 238 -20.25 -2.64 17.39
N PRO A 239 -21.56 -2.91 17.25
CA PRO A 239 -22.12 -3.44 16.01
C PRO A 239 -21.98 -2.48 14.82
N ASP A 240 -21.94 -1.17 15.09
CA ASP A 240 -21.86 -0.13 14.06
C ASP A 240 -20.51 -0.13 13.32
N VAL A 241 -19.48 -0.79 13.86
CA VAL A 241 -18.19 -0.97 13.17
C VAL A 241 -18.30 -1.87 11.94
N ASP A 242 -19.31 -2.75 11.87
CA ASP A 242 -19.49 -3.65 10.71
C ASP A 242 -19.74 -2.89 9.40
N GLU A 243 -20.16 -1.62 9.48
CA GLU A 243 -20.27 -0.70 8.33
C GLU A 243 -18.91 -0.34 7.73
N TYR A 244 -17.83 -0.38 8.53
CA TYR A 244 -16.48 0.06 8.14
C TYR A 244 -15.49 -1.09 7.97
N ILE A 245 -15.60 -2.10 8.84
CA ILE A 245 -14.68 -3.23 8.96
C ILE A 245 -15.51 -4.47 9.18
N ASN A 246 -15.26 -5.54 8.40
CA ASN A 246 -15.89 -6.82 8.63
C ASN A 246 -15.65 -7.30 10.08
N ILE A 247 -16.70 -7.25 10.90
CA ILE A 247 -16.57 -7.43 12.35
C ILE A 247 -16.19 -8.86 12.73
N ASP A 248 -16.41 -9.83 11.82
CA ASP A 248 -16.00 -11.23 11.99
C ASP A 248 -14.48 -11.42 11.90
N GLN A 249 -13.75 -10.41 11.40
CA GLN A 249 -12.28 -10.40 11.32
C GLN A 249 -11.63 -9.61 12.47
N VAL A 250 -12.42 -9.17 13.45
CA VAL A 250 -11.94 -8.50 14.68
C VAL A 250 -11.75 -9.55 15.77
N ASP A 251 -10.52 -9.63 16.31
CA ASP A 251 -10.16 -10.61 17.34
C ASP A 251 -10.72 -10.18 18.71
N PHE A 252 -10.62 -8.89 19.07
CA PHE A 252 -11.28 -8.31 20.24
C PHE A 252 -11.51 -6.81 20.10
N VAL A 253 -12.39 -6.26 20.95
CA VAL A 253 -12.60 -4.82 21.14
C VAL A 253 -12.33 -4.41 22.58
N ALA A 254 -11.62 -3.30 22.76
CA ALA A 254 -11.46 -2.61 24.03
C ALA A 254 -12.25 -1.31 23.98
N THR A 255 -13.06 -1.02 25.00
CA THR A 255 -13.99 0.12 25.03
C THR A 255 -13.66 1.07 26.17
N ALA A 256 -13.36 2.32 25.85
CA ALA A 256 -13.15 3.38 26.83
C ALA A 256 -14.50 3.92 27.36
N ALA A 257 -14.45 4.64 28.49
CA ALA A 257 -15.64 5.19 29.16
C ALA A 257 -16.46 6.20 28.32
N GLU A 258 -15.89 6.76 27.25
CA GLU A 258 -16.54 7.71 26.32
C GLU A 258 -17.04 7.03 25.03
N GLU A 259 -17.23 5.70 25.04
CA GLU A 259 -17.63 4.90 23.85
C GLU A 259 -16.62 4.93 22.69
N ALA A 260 -15.36 5.29 22.97
CA ALA A 260 -14.26 5.05 22.04
C ALA A 260 -13.83 3.58 22.10
N HIS A 261 -13.56 2.97 20.95
CA HIS A 261 -13.23 1.57 20.81
C HIS A 261 -11.89 1.38 20.09
N ALA A 262 -11.03 0.52 20.64
CA ALA A 262 -9.85 0.01 19.96
C ALA A 262 -10.13 -1.42 19.51
N LEU A 263 -9.91 -1.70 18.23
CA LEU A 263 -10.19 -3.00 17.63
C LEU A 263 -8.89 -3.62 17.12
N LEU A 264 -8.52 -4.80 17.62
CA LEU A 264 -7.46 -5.59 17.01
C LEU A 264 -8.07 -6.48 15.93
N CYS A 265 -7.58 -6.40 14.69
CA CYS A 265 -8.17 -7.16 13.59
C CYS A 265 -7.16 -7.68 12.56
N LYS A 266 -7.67 -8.54 11.68
CA LYS A 266 -7.02 -9.07 10.47
C LYS A 266 -7.88 -8.76 9.25
N CYS A 267 -8.36 -7.51 9.14
CA CYS A 267 -9.35 -7.20 8.14
C CYS A 267 -8.79 -7.11 6.71
N ASP A 268 -9.67 -7.11 5.71
CA ASP A 268 -9.32 -7.07 4.29
C ASP A 268 -8.47 -5.85 3.87
N SER A 269 -8.44 -4.79 4.69
CA SER A 269 -7.57 -3.62 4.46
C SER A 269 -6.08 -3.97 4.61
N ASP A 270 -5.74 -4.97 5.43
CA ASP A 270 -4.39 -5.48 5.58
C ASP A 270 -4.38 -6.95 6.05
N PRO A 271 -4.70 -7.91 5.15
CA PRO A 271 -4.99 -9.29 5.52
C PRO A 271 -3.76 -10.08 5.99
N ASP A 272 -2.55 -9.58 5.72
CA ASP A 272 -1.29 -10.23 6.10
C ASP A 272 -0.75 -9.77 7.47
N HIS A 273 -1.42 -8.79 8.11
CA HIS A 273 -0.96 -8.18 9.35
C HIS A 273 -2.06 -8.10 10.40
N TRP A 274 -1.66 -8.27 11.65
CA TRP A 274 -2.42 -7.72 12.77
C TRP A 274 -2.28 -6.21 12.79
N HIS A 275 -3.40 -5.53 12.97
CA HIS A 275 -3.45 -4.08 13.06
C HIS A 275 -4.58 -3.61 13.96
N PHE A 276 -4.38 -2.44 14.56
CA PHE A 276 -5.41 -1.77 15.34
C PHE A 276 -6.23 -0.82 14.46
N HIS A 277 -7.51 -0.72 14.75
CA HIS A 277 -8.36 0.40 14.37
C HIS A 277 -8.83 1.13 15.61
N TYR A 278 -9.13 2.42 15.45
CA TYR A 278 -9.71 3.24 16.51
C TYR A 278 -11.04 3.83 16.03
N PHE A 279 -12.09 3.58 16.78
CA PHE A 279 -13.43 4.04 16.50
C PHE A 279 -13.86 4.98 17.62
N ASP A 280 -14.26 6.19 17.27
CA ASP A 280 -14.59 7.24 18.22
C ASP A 280 -15.71 8.10 17.65
N ASP A 281 -16.65 8.52 18.50
CA ASP A 281 -17.83 9.31 18.12
C ASP A 281 -18.62 8.71 16.93
N GLY A 282 -18.81 7.39 16.93
CA GLY A 282 -19.61 6.69 15.91
C GLY A 282 -18.92 6.53 14.55
N ARG A 283 -17.61 6.73 14.45
CA ARG A 283 -16.87 6.62 13.18
C ARG A 283 -15.46 6.09 13.34
N LEU A 284 -14.94 5.49 12.27
CA LEU A 284 -13.53 5.12 12.18
C LEU A 284 -12.66 6.39 12.13
N THR A 285 -11.71 6.49 13.06
CA THR A 285 -10.87 7.68 13.27
C THR A 285 -9.40 7.30 13.13
N ASP A 286 -8.53 8.31 12.96
CA ASP A 286 -7.09 8.10 12.91
C ASP A 286 -6.61 7.44 14.22
N VAL A 287 -6.03 6.25 14.10
CA VAL A 287 -5.60 5.42 15.22
C VAL A 287 -4.49 6.07 16.05
N THR A 288 -3.71 6.97 15.45
CA THR A 288 -2.63 7.69 16.13
C THR A 288 -3.13 8.81 17.03
N THR A 289 -4.45 9.08 17.03
CA THR A 289 -5.08 10.04 17.95
C THR A 289 -5.28 9.48 19.36
N SER A 290 -5.22 8.16 19.53
CA SER A 290 -5.18 7.52 20.84
C SER A 290 -3.74 7.16 21.21
N ASP A 291 -3.26 7.79 22.29
CA ASP A 291 -1.96 7.47 22.89
C ASP A 291 -1.96 6.03 23.42
N GLU A 292 -3.06 5.58 24.02
CA GLU A 292 -3.25 4.24 24.57
C GLU A 292 -3.07 3.13 23.51
N VAL A 293 -3.73 3.27 22.36
CA VAL A 293 -3.61 2.31 21.26
C VAL A 293 -2.20 2.32 20.66
N THR A 294 -1.59 3.50 20.58
CA THR A 294 -0.23 3.65 20.06
C THR A 294 0.80 3.00 21.00
N GLU A 295 0.67 3.22 22.31
CA GLU A 295 1.52 2.62 23.34
C GLU A 295 1.37 1.09 23.36
N ALA A 296 0.14 0.58 23.34
CA ALA A 296 -0.14 -0.85 23.28
C ALA A 296 0.53 -1.50 22.05
N ARG A 297 0.38 -0.87 20.87
CA ARG A 297 1.02 -1.33 19.64
C ARG A 297 2.54 -1.32 19.75
N ASP A 298 3.14 -0.24 20.23
CA ASP A 298 4.61 -0.09 20.23
C ASP A 298 5.29 -1.01 21.25
N GLY A 299 4.68 -1.17 22.43
CA GLY A 299 5.10 -2.14 23.44
C GLY A 299 5.07 -3.56 22.87
N MET A 300 3.93 -3.96 22.32
CA MET A 300 3.76 -5.33 21.84
C MET A 300 4.61 -5.63 20.61
N ARG A 301 4.73 -4.69 19.66
CA ARG A 301 5.61 -4.82 18.49
C ARG A 301 7.08 -5.00 18.89
N THR A 302 7.51 -4.32 19.96
CA THR A 302 8.86 -4.50 20.53
C THR A 302 9.06 -5.92 21.05
N ASN A 303 8.08 -6.46 21.78
CA ASN A 303 8.12 -7.83 22.30
C ASN A 303 8.08 -8.87 21.18
N ILE A 304 7.22 -8.72 20.17
CA ILE A 304 7.17 -9.58 18.98
C ILE A 304 8.52 -9.60 18.26
N THR A 305 9.12 -8.44 18.05
CA THR A 305 10.44 -8.33 17.41
C THR A 305 11.52 -9.04 18.23
N ARG A 306 11.50 -8.87 19.55
CA ARG A 306 12.44 -9.53 20.47
C ARG A 306 12.28 -11.06 20.45
N TYR A 307 11.04 -11.56 20.41
CA TYR A 307 10.76 -12.99 20.32
C TYR A 307 11.27 -13.57 19.01
N ASN A 308 10.94 -12.95 17.87
CA ASN A 308 11.39 -13.40 16.56
C ASN A 308 12.92 -13.46 16.47
N ASN A 309 13.62 -12.44 16.96
CA ASN A 309 15.09 -12.44 17.03
C ASN A 309 15.67 -13.58 17.89
N LEU A 310 15.00 -13.93 19.00
CA LEU A 310 15.38 -15.07 19.84
C LEU A 310 15.12 -16.41 19.14
N SER A 311 14.03 -16.51 18.37
CA SER A 311 13.71 -17.70 17.58
C SER A 311 14.73 -17.91 16.46
N ASP A 312 15.08 -16.86 15.72
CA ASP A 312 16.12 -16.91 14.69
C ASP A 312 17.48 -17.32 15.29
N SER A 313 17.83 -16.75 16.44
CA SER A 313 19.07 -17.11 17.17
C SER A 313 19.11 -18.58 17.60
N ARG A 314 17.96 -19.22 17.84
CA ARG A 314 17.88 -20.66 18.11
C ARG A 314 18.17 -21.48 16.85
N GLN A 315 17.71 -21.04 15.69
CA GLN A 315 17.94 -21.73 14.41
C GLN A 315 19.41 -21.61 13.96
N ASP A 316 20.05 -20.48 14.24
CA ASP A 316 21.44 -20.17 13.87
C ASP A 316 22.53 -20.73 14.80
N LEU A 317 22.21 -21.69 15.69
CA LEU A 317 23.21 -22.35 16.55
C LEU A 317 24.29 -23.14 15.77
N GLY A 318 24.08 -23.41 14.47
CA GLY A 318 24.94 -24.26 13.64
C GLY A 318 26.43 -23.86 13.58
N PRO A 319 26.79 -22.62 13.20
CA PRO A 319 28.18 -22.16 13.15
C PRO A 319 28.86 -22.14 14.53
N PHE A 320 28.11 -21.80 15.58
CA PHE A 320 28.62 -21.73 16.96
C PHE A 320 28.95 -23.12 17.52
N VAL A 321 28.04 -24.09 17.33
CA VAL A 321 28.27 -25.49 17.71
C VAL A 321 29.47 -26.07 16.94
N ARG A 322 29.64 -25.72 15.65
CA ARG A 322 30.82 -26.13 14.86
C ARG A 322 32.13 -25.56 15.43
N PHE A 323 32.17 -24.28 15.81
CA PHE A 323 33.35 -23.64 16.39
C PHE A 323 33.78 -24.32 17.71
N PHE A 324 32.83 -24.57 18.61
CA PHE A 324 33.12 -25.26 19.86
C PHE A 324 33.42 -26.75 19.69
N ALA A 325 32.78 -27.44 18.72
CA ALA A 325 33.13 -28.82 18.38
C ALA A 325 34.57 -28.94 17.87
N ILE A 326 35.06 -27.95 17.10
CA ILE A 326 36.47 -27.85 16.70
C ILE A 326 37.36 -27.66 17.92
N ILE A 327 37.01 -26.76 18.85
CA ILE A 327 37.78 -26.55 20.10
C ILE A 327 37.80 -27.83 20.95
N LEU A 328 36.66 -28.47 21.20
CA LEU A 328 36.57 -29.74 21.94
C LEU A 328 37.32 -30.88 21.21
N GLY A 329 37.34 -30.86 19.87
CA GLY A 329 38.10 -31.79 19.05
C GLY A 329 39.62 -31.58 19.11
N ILE A 330 40.09 -30.33 19.21
CA ILE A 330 41.51 -29.98 19.38
C ILE A 330 41.98 -30.32 20.80
N ILE A 331 41.12 -30.17 21.81
CA ILE A 331 41.41 -30.51 23.23
C ILE A 331 41.08 -31.99 23.51
N ASN A 332 41.09 -32.86 22.51
CA ASN A 332 41.10 -34.30 22.76
C ASN A 332 42.46 -34.70 23.34
N LEU A 333 42.42 -35.50 24.40
CA LEU A 333 43.60 -35.87 25.19
C LEU A 333 44.63 -36.69 24.40
N GLY A 334 44.22 -37.36 23.32
CA GLY A 334 45.09 -38.20 22.49
C GLY A 334 46.21 -37.43 21.78
N PRO A 335 45.89 -36.42 20.94
CA PRO A 335 46.88 -35.60 20.26
C PRO A 335 47.82 -34.81 21.19
N LEU A 336 47.35 -34.33 22.35
CA LEU A 336 48.18 -33.60 23.30
C LEU A 336 49.27 -34.49 23.93
N VAL A 337 48.91 -35.72 24.32
CA VAL A 337 49.87 -36.70 24.86
C VAL A 337 50.88 -37.11 23.79
N GLN A 338 50.44 -37.31 22.55
CA GLN A 338 51.33 -37.61 21.42
C GLN A 338 52.24 -36.42 21.07
N PHE A 339 51.73 -35.18 21.13
CA PHE A 339 52.52 -33.97 20.87
C PHE A 339 53.60 -33.75 21.93
N LEU A 340 53.29 -33.94 23.22
CA LEU A 340 54.28 -33.86 24.30
C LEU A 340 55.37 -34.93 24.18
N GLN A 341 55.01 -36.12 23.69
CA GLN A 341 55.95 -37.19 23.37
C GLN A 341 56.84 -36.85 22.16
N VAL A 342 56.30 -36.21 21.12
CA VAL A 342 57.06 -35.78 19.93
C VAL A 342 57.99 -34.60 20.23
N MET A 343 57.60 -33.69 21.12
CA MET A 343 58.41 -32.53 21.53
C MET A 343 59.48 -32.88 22.59
N ASP A 344 59.61 -34.16 22.95
CA ASP A 344 60.57 -34.69 23.94
C ASP A 344 60.48 -34.00 25.32
N VAL A 345 59.29 -33.47 25.64
CA VAL A 345 59.02 -32.80 26.92
C VAL A 345 58.85 -33.87 27.98
N SER A 346 59.93 -34.13 28.72
CA SER A 346 59.96 -35.09 29.82
C SER A 346 59.29 -34.52 31.07
N LEU A 347 57.96 -34.59 31.10
CA LEU A 347 57.18 -34.25 32.28
C LEU A 347 57.39 -35.31 33.37
N THR A 348 57.59 -34.85 34.61
CA THR A 348 57.49 -35.73 35.77
C THR A 348 56.08 -36.33 35.86
N PRO A 349 55.90 -37.52 36.46
CA PRO A 349 54.57 -38.12 36.62
C PRO A 349 53.53 -37.17 37.24
N GLN A 350 53.97 -36.32 38.18
CA GLN A 350 53.13 -35.33 38.83
C GLN A 350 52.69 -34.20 37.87
N GLN A 351 53.58 -33.73 36.98
CA GLN A 351 53.24 -32.72 35.97
C GLN A 351 52.32 -33.28 34.88
N THR A 352 52.50 -34.55 34.51
CA THR A 352 51.59 -35.24 33.56
C THR A 352 50.18 -35.34 34.14
N VAL A 353 50.05 -35.73 35.42
CA VAL A 353 48.75 -35.77 36.11
C VAL A 353 48.13 -34.38 36.21
N LEU A 354 48.91 -33.35 36.57
CA LEU A 354 48.41 -31.98 36.66
C LEU A 354 47.91 -31.45 35.31
N THR A 355 48.66 -31.69 34.24
CA THR A 355 48.29 -31.29 32.87
C THR A 355 47.02 -32.01 32.41
N PHE A 356 46.89 -33.29 32.75
CA PHE A 356 45.68 -34.07 32.46
C PHE A 356 44.46 -33.50 33.18
N VAL A 357 44.57 -33.25 34.49
CA VAL A 357 43.49 -32.68 35.30
C VAL A 357 43.10 -31.28 34.80
N ALA A 358 44.08 -30.43 34.48
CA ALA A 358 43.82 -29.09 33.94
C ALA A 358 43.09 -29.15 32.58
N THR A 359 43.51 -30.05 31.69
CA THR A 359 42.87 -30.24 30.37
C THR A 359 41.44 -30.75 30.51
N LEU A 360 41.21 -31.70 31.43
CA LEU A 360 39.89 -32.25 31.70
C LEU A 360 38.96 -31.20 32.33
N GLY A 361 39.48 -30.38 33.24
CA GLY A 361 38.77 -29.24 33.81
C GLY A 361 38.38 -28.20 32.77
N LEU A 362 39.31 -27.84 31.86
CA LEU A 362 39.03 -26.91 30.77
C LEU A 362 37.95 -27.46 29.81
N ASN A 363 38.05 -28.74 29.44
CA ASN A 363 37.03 -29.40 28.60
C ASN A 363 35.65 -29.38 29.24
N LEU A 364 35.57 -29.66 30.55
CA LEU A 364 34.31 -29.57 31.28
C LEU A 364 33.72 -28.15 31.25
N ILE A 365 34.53 -27.12 31.51
CA ILE A 365 34.09 -25.71 31.46
C ILE A 365 33.58 -25.35 30.07
N LEU A 366 34.32 -25.70 29.02
CA LEU A 366 33.92 -25.41 27.63
C LEU A 366 32.64 -26.16 27.24
N THR A 367 32.48 -27.40 27.70
CA THR A 367 31.27 -28.19 27.47
C THR A 367 30.07 -27.58 28.18
N LEU A 368 30.23 -27.18 29.45
CA LEU A 368 29.18 -26.50 30.21
C LEU A 368 28.81 -25.14 29.59
N ALA A 369 29.79 -24.38 29.10
CA ALA A 369 29.55 -23.13 28.40
C ALA A 369 28.76 -23.36 27.10
N LEU A 370 29.09 -24.40 26.33
CA LEU A 370 28.34 -24.77 25.14
C LEU A 370 26.90 -25.20 25.47
N VAL A 371 26.72 -26.04 26.49
CA VAL A 371 25.38 -26.46 26.94
C VAL A 371 24.57 -25.26 27.39
N TYR A 372 25.17 -24.35 28.17
CA TYR A 372 24.52 -23.11 28.58
C TYR A 372 24.12 -22.24 27.39
N LEU A 373 25.03 -22.00 26.44
CA LEU A 373 24.74 -21.18 25.25
C LEU A 373 23.69 -21.83 24.33
N ALA A 374 23.67 -23.16 24.22
CA ALA A 374 22.67 -23.87 23.41
C ALA A 374 21.29 -23.89 24.09
N LEU A 375 21.24 -24.02 25.42
CA LEU A 375 19.99 -24.05 26.18
C LEU A 375 19.46 -22.65 26.51
N TRP A 376 20.31 -21.61 26.47
CA TRP A 376 19.92 -20.25 26.84
C TRP A 376 18.80 -19.66 25.96
N PRO A 377 18.88 -19.70 24.61
CA PRO A 377 17.79 -19.24 23.75
C PRO A 377 16.50 -20.04 23.99
N VAL A 378 16.61 -21.36 24.18
CA VAL A 378 15.45 -22.24 24.45
C VAL A 378 14.79 -21.87 25.79
N TYR A 379 15.59 -21.65 26.83
CA TYR A 379 15.10 -21.20 28.13
C TYR A 379 14.44 -19.83 28.03
N LYS A 380 15.07 -18.88 27.31
CA LYS A 380 14.54 -17.53 27.11
C LYS A 380 13.26 -17.47 26.29
N LEU A 381 13.10 -18.33 25.29
CA LEU A 381 11.85 -18.47 24.54
C LEU A 381 10.74 -19.06 25.43
N ARG A 382 11.05 -20.10 26.21
CA ARG A 382 10.06 -20.75 27.08
C ARG A 382 9.61 -19.88 28.26
N THR A 383 10.45 -18.94 28.68
CA THR A 383 10.18 -17.99 29.77
C THR A 383 10.08 -16.57 29.23
N PHE A 384 9.70 -16.43 27.96
CA PHE A 384 9.50 -15.13 27.36
C PHE A 384 8.34 -14.44 28.07
N ASP A 385 8.56 -13.17 28.37
CA ASP A 385 7.61 -12.32 29.08
C ASP A 385 7.02 -11.38 28.05
N TRP A 386 5.71 -11.51 27.83
CA TRP A 386 4.98 -10.71 26.85
C TRP A 386 4.56 -9.34 27.39
N SER A 387 4.74 -9.09 28.69
CA SER A 387 4.27 -7.88 29.35
C SER A 387 4.74 -6.57 28.72
N ILE A 388 3.82 -5.61 28.61
CA ILE A 388 4.05 -4.27 28.03
C ILE A 388 3.83 -3.14 29.04
#